data_AF-A0A6J4X544-F1
#
_entry.id   AF-A0A6J4X544-F1
#
_cell.length_a   1.000
_cell.length_b   1.000
_cell.length_c   1.000
_cell.angle_alpha   90.00
_cell.angle_beta   90.00
_cell.angle_gamma   90.00
#
_symmetry.space_group_name_H-M   'P 1'
#
loop_
_entity.id
_entity.type
_entity.pdbx_description
1 polymer ?
#
loop_
_entity_poly.entity_id
_entity_poly.type
_entity_poly.pdbx_seq_one_letter_code
_entity_poly.pdbx_strand_id
1 'polypeptide(L)'
;MQVLRDYQKLIAEVDQFCYEIRQRYGKYITCKKGCPGNCCQRHITVFPIEAFAFARALLQLSPEQASHIRYRARLASSFGPCPLLEDGACLLYGSRAIICRTHGYPILSEYNGHQSVGYCHKNFKELSSVSADRIIELAPLKIFLGKPKKVVGLKLRRIRYSKSA
;
A
#
# COMPACT_ATOMS: atom_id res chain seq x y z
N MET A 1 -5.13 -0.96 24.16
CA MET A 1 -4.64 -2.07 23.31
C MET A 1 -5.62 -2.56 22.23
N GLN A 2 -6.92 -2.26 22.30
CA GLN A 2 -7.92 -2.71 21.29
C GLN A 2 -7.66 -2.16 19.88
N VAL A 3 -7.42 -0.86 19.76
CA VAL A 3 -7.14 -0.15 18.50
C VAL A 3 -6.03 -0.81 17.66
N LEU A 4 -4.94 -1.23 18.30
CA LEU A 4 -3.84 -1.91 17.60
C LEU A 4 -4.28 -3.27 17.04
N ARG A 5 -5.08 -4.04 17.78
CA ARG A 5 -5.60 -5.32 17.31
C ARG A 5 -6.54 -5.12 16.12
N ASP A 6 -7.37 -4.09 16.16
CA ASP A 6 -8.28 -3.78 15.06
C ASP A 6 -7.51 -3.33 13.81
N TYR A 7 -6.46 -2.53 13.99
CA TYR A 7 -5.54 -2.21 12.89
C TYR A 7 -4.82 -3.45 12.33
N GLN A 8 -4.38 -4.38 13.19
CA GLN A 8 -3.76 -5.64 12.73
C GLN A 8 -4.73 -6.52 11.94
N LYS A 9 -6.01 -6.58 12.35
CA LYS A 9 -7.07 -7.27 11.59
C LYS A 9 -7.27 -6.62 10.22
N LEU A 10 -7.37 -5.29 10.17
CA LEU A 10 -7.47 -4.54 8.92
C LEU A 10 -6.27 -4.81 8.00
N ILE A 11 -5.05 -4.84 8.54
CA ILE A 11 -3.86 -5.19 7.77
C ILE A 11 -3.95 -6.60 7.19
N ALA A 12 -4.43 -7.57 7.97
CA ALA A 12 -4.62 -8.93 7.49
C ALA A 12 -5.67 -9.02 6.37
N GLU A 13 -6.77 -8.28 6.48
CA GLU A 13 -7.79 -8.17 5.43
C GLU A 13 -7.21 -7.55 4.15
N VAL A 14 -6.42 -6.48 4.27
CA VAL A 14 -5.74 -5.85 3.12
C VAL A 14 -4.75 -6.82 2.48
N ASP A 15 -3.92 -7.50 3.28
CA ASP A 15 -2.95 -8.47 2.79
C ASP A 15 -3.63 -9.63 2.05
N GLN A 16 -4.76 -10.11 2.58
CA GLN A 16 -5.58 -11.15 1.95
C GLN A 16 -6.15 -10.67 0.61
N PHE A 17 -6.71 -9.45 0.55
CA PHE A 17 -7.21 -8.89 -0.71
C PHE A 17 -6.09 -8.74 -1.75
N CYS A 18 -4.92 -8.22 -1.34
CA CYS A 18 -3.75 -8.12 -2.20
C CYS A 18 -3.23 -9.50 -2.64
N TYR A 19 -3.36 -10.53 -1.80
CA TYR A 19 -3.04 -11.91 -2.16
C TYR A 19 -3.98 -12.43 -3.26
N GLU A 20 -5.29 -12.19 -3.16
CA GLU A 20 -6.26 -12.60 -4.19
C GLU A 20 -6.00 -11.91 -5.53
N ILE A 21 -5.64 -10.63 -5.52
CA ILE A 21 -5.21 -9.92 -6.74
C ILE A 21 -3.97 -10.60 -7.35
N ARG A 22 -2.98 -10.96 -6.52
CA ARG A 22 -1.78 -11.68 -6.97
C ARG A 22 -2.09 -13.06 -7.53
N GLN A 23 -3.02 -13.80 -6.94
CA GLN A 23 -3.43 -15.10 -7.48
C GLN A 23 -4.05 -14.95 -8.87
N ARG A 24 -4.91 -13.94 -9.06
CA ARG A 24 -5.61 -13.73 -10.33
C ARG A 24 -4.72 -13.15 -11.43
N TYR A 25 -3.82 -12.23 -11.10
CA TYR A 25 -3.03 -11.48 -12.08
C TYR A 25 -1.52 -11.68 -11.91
N GLY A 26 -1.08 -12.76 -11.27
CA GLY A 26 0.33 -12.97 -10.90
C GLY A 26 1.32 -12.81 -12.05
N LYS A 27 0.94 -13.26 -13.27
CA LYS A 27 1.74 -13.09 -14.50
C LYS A 27 2.03 -11.63 -14.85
N TYR A 28 1.18 -10.72 -14.39
CA TYR A 28 1.26 -9.28 -14.67
C TYR A 28 1.75 -8.46 -13.47
N ILE A 29 2.14 -9.09 -12.36
CA ILE A 29 2.52 -8.38 -11.12
C ILE A 29 3.98 -8.67 -10.77
N THR A 30 4.78 -7.61 -10.78
CA THR A 30 6.20 -7.62 -10.38
C THR A 30 6.37 -7.29 -8.88
N CYS A 31 5.33 -6.79 -8.22
CA CYS A 31 5.41 -6.32 -6.82
C CYS A 31 5.78 -7.45 -5.85
N LYS A 32 6.93 -7.28 -5.19
CA LYS A 32 7.47 -8.14 -4.12
C LYS A 32 8.51 -7.35 -3.31
N LYS A 33 9.00 -7.90 -2.21
CA LYS A 33 10.15 -7.30 -1.48
C LYS A 33 11.32 -7.16 -2.46
N GLY A 34 11.89 -5.96 -2.56
CA GLY A 34 13.00 -5.68 -3.49
C GLY A 34 12.59 -5.38 -4.93
N CYS A 35 11.31 -5.18 -5.24
CA CYS A 35 10.90 -4.94 -6.63
C CYS A 35 11.39 -3.56 -7.16
N PRO A 36 11.66 -3.42 -8.47
CA PRO A 36 12.17 -2.20 -9.09
C PRO A 36 11.08 -1.13 -9.36
N GLY A 37 9.92 -1.25 -8.71
CA GLY A 37 8.75 -0.39 -8.96
C GLY A 37 8.86 1.02 -8.38
N ASN A 38 9.93 1.31 -7.62
CA ASN A 38 10.27 2.59 -7.00
C ASN A 38 9.18 3.22 -6.11
N CYS A 39 8.05 2.55 -5.85
CA CYS A 39 7.00 3.07 -4.97
C CYS A 39 7.47 3.26 -3.52
N CYS A 40 8.49 2.53 -3.09
CA CYS A 40 9.15 2.71 -1.79
C CYS A 40 10.15 3.89 -1.76
N GLN A 41 10.44 4.52 -2.89
CA GLN A 41 11.42 5.62 -3.01
C GLN A 41 10.81 7.01 -2.78
N ARG A 42 9.51 7.09 -2.47
CA ARG A 42 8.89 8.34 -2.04
C ARG A 42 8.62 8.30 -0.55
N HIS A 43 8.88 9.40 0.13
CA HIS A 43 8.39 9.63 1.46
C HIS A 43 6.87 9.55 1.45
N ILE A 44 6.30 8.79 2.39
CA ILE A 44 4.86 8.62 2.53
C ILE A 44 4.41 9.17 3.88
N THR A 45 3.26 9.84 3.88
CA THR A 45 2.57 10.17 5.12
C THR A 45 1.88 8.90 5.62
N VAL A 46 1.98 8.66 6.93
CA VAL A 46 1.33 7.53 7.60
C VAL A 46 0.40 8.03 8.69
N PHE A 47 -0.65 7.28 8.98
CA PHE A 47 -1.58 7.61 10.06
C PHE A 47 -0.93 7.38 11.43
N PRO A 48 -1.42 8.04 12.51
CA PRO A 48 -0.87 7.85 13.85
C PRO A 48 -0.80 6.39 14.31
N ILE A 49 -1.79 5.57 13.95
CA ILE A 49 -1.80 4.14 14.27
C ILE A 49 -0.72 3.35 13.51
N GLU A 50 -0.41 3.75 12.28
CA GLU A 50 0.65 3.15 11.47
C GLU A 50 2.03 3.56 12.02
N ALA A 51 2.20 4.83 12.42
CA ALA A 51 3.39 5.31 13.11
C ALA A 51 3.62 4.54 14.43
N PHE A 52 2.55 4.32 15.21
CA PHE A 52 2.63 3.49 16.41
C PHE A 52 3.00 2.03 16.09
N ALA A 53 2.47 1.46 15.01
CA ALA A 53 2.85 0.12 14.56
C ALA A 53 4.33 0.04 14.15
N PHE A 54 4.88 1.07 13.49
CA PHE A 54 6.32 1.16 13.22
C PHE A 54 7.15 1.27 14.51
N ALA A 55 6.74 2.11 15.46
CA ALA A 55 7.43 2.23 16.74
C ALA A 55 7.47 0.89 17.48
N ARG A 56 6.36 0.14 17.49
CA ARG A 56 6.33 -1.22 18.05
C ARG A 56 7.24 -2.19 17.30
N ALA A 57 7.28 -2.12 15.98
CA ALA A 57 8.17 -2.98 15.18
C ALA A 57 9.66 -2.68 15.47
N LEU A 58 10.01 -1.40 15.67
CA LEU A 58 11.36 -0.99 16.05
C LEU A 58 11.79 -1.55 17.40
N LEU A 59 10.87 -1.70 18.36
CA LEU A 59 11.16 -2.30 19.68
C LEU A 59 11.45 -3.81 19.60
N GLN A 60 11.12 -4.47 18.49
CA GLN A 60 11.39 -5.91 18.29
C GLN A 60 12.72 -6.16 17.57
N LEU A 61 13.43 -5.11 17.15
CA LEU A 61 14.73 -5.23 16.51
C LEU A 61 15.87 -5.19 17.53
N SER A 62 17.06 -5.59 17.09
CA SER A 62 18.28 -5.35 17.87
C SER A 62 18.52 -3.85 18.09
N PRO A 63 19.19 -3.44 19.20
CA PRO A 63 19.54 -2.05 19.46
C PRO A 63 20.26 -1.37 18.31
N GLU A 64 21.13 -2.10 17.60
CA GLU A 64 21.91 -1.64 16.46
C GLU A 64 21.00 -1.31 15.28
N GLN A 65 20.15 -2.25 14.87
CA GLN A 65 19.19 -2.07 13.77
C GLN A 65 18.20 -0.94 14.06
N ALA A 66 17.68 -0.87 15.28
CA ALA A 66 16.74 0.17 15.67
C ALA A 66 17.41 1.56 15.67
N SER A 67 18.68 1.65 16.09
CA SER A 67 19.45 2.90 16.09
C SER A 67 19.79 3.35 14.68
N HIS A 68 20.14 2.42 13.79
CA HIS A 68 20.33 2.67 12.36
C HIS A 68 19.09 3.27 11.72
N ILE A 69 17.92 2.67 11.92
CA ILE A 69 16.66 3.21 11.39
C ILE A 69 16.35 4.60 11.96
N ARG A 70 16.53 4.80 13.27
CA ARG A 70 16.31 6.12 13.91
C ARG A 70 17.24 7.19 13.35
N TYR A 71 18.50 6.86 13.07
CA TYR A 71 19.44 7.77 12.44
C TYR A 71 18.98 8.17 11.03
N ARG A 72 18.64 7.19 10.19
CA ARG A 72 18.09 7.44 8.84
C ARG A 72 16.82 8.29 8.87
N ALA A 73 15.91 8.02 9.81
CA ALA A 73 14.67 8.78 9.97
C ALA A 73 14.91 10.25 10.34
N ARG A 74 15.93 10.56 11.16
CA ARG A 74 16.30 11.95 11.49
C ARG A 74 16.87 12.74 10.31
N LEU A 75 17.54 12.05 9.39
CA LEU A 75 18.12 12.66 8.19
C LEU A 75 17.14 12.72 7.01
N ALA A 76 15.98 12.08 7.11
CA ALA A 76 15.02 12.02 6.03
C ALA A 76 14.36 13.39 5.78
N SER A 77 14.26 13.76 4.51
CA SER A 77 13.45 14.89 4.04
C SER A 77 12.05 14.41 3.65
N SER A 78 11.04 15.26 3.83
CA SER A 78 9.67 15.02 3.35
C SER A 78 9.58 14.78 1.84
N PHE A 79 10.60 15.20 1.08
CA PHE A 79 10.69 14.98 -0.38
C PHE A 79 11.72 13.90 -0.77
N GLY A 80 12.40 13.30 0.21
CA GLY A 80 13.41 12.28 0.01
C GLY A 80 12.86 10.85 -0.06
N PRO A 81 13.73 9.84 -0.18
CA PRO A 81 13.33 8.45 -0.07
C PRO A 81 12.84 8.10 1.33
N CYS A 82 12.00 7.06 1.43
CA CYS A 82 11.58 6.53 2.71
C CYS A 82 12.81 6.14 3.56
N PRO A 83 12.92 6.55 4.84
CA PRO A 83 14.05 6.19 5.69
C PRO A 83 14.20 4.69 5.94
N LEU A 84 13.10 3.93 5.75
CA LEU A 84 13.09 2.48 5.87
C LEU A 84 13.58 1.76 4.61
N LEU A 85 13.81 2.46 3.49
CA LEU A 85 14.32 1.85 2.26
C LEU A 85 15.84 1.74 2.32
N GLU A 86 16.38 0.53 2.26
CA GLU A 86 17.81 0.24 2.21
C GLU A 86 18.06 -0.93 1.23
N ASP A 87 19.04 -0.77 0.34
CA ASP A 87 19.40 -1.76 -0.70
C ASP A 87 18.19 -2.32 -1.47
N GLY A 88 17.25 -1.44 -1.81
CA GLY A 88 16.03 -1.78 -2.54
C GLY A 88 14.94 -2.46 -1.72
N ALA A 89 15.16 -2.72 -0.42
CA ALA A 89 14.20 -3.37 0.45
C ALA A 89 13.78 -2.50 1.65
N CYS A 90 12.55 -2.68 2.12
CA CYS A 90 12.10 -2.05 3.35
C CYS A 90 12.67 -2.80 4.57
N LEU A 91 13.33 -2.09 5.48
CA LEU A 91 13.86 -2.59 6.75
C LEU A 91 12.74 -3.09 7.69
N LEU A 92 11.51 -2.59 7.52
CA LEU A 92 10.31 -3.02 8.25
C LEU A 92 9.24 -3.60 7.31
N TYR A 93 9.63 -4.41 6.32
CA TYR A 93 8.72 -4.89 5.28
C TYR A 93 7.45 -5.58 5.81
N GLY A 94 7.54 -6.30 6.93
CA GLY A 94 6.39 -6.95 7.57
C GLY A 94 5.39 -5.96 8.20
N SER A 95 5.88 -4.78 8.60
CA SER A 95 5.10 -3.75 9.28
C SER A 95 4.69 -2.60 8.36
N ARG A 96 4.74 -2.80 7.03
CA ARG A 96 4.34 -1.80 6.03
C ARG A 96 2.97 -1.19 6.33
N ALA A 97 2.86 0.12 6.12
CA ALA A 97 1.61 0.87 6.14
C ALA A 97 0.64 0.38 5.06
N ILE A 98 -0.65 0.72 5.19
CA ILE A 98 -1.70 0.32 4.24
C ILE A 98 -1.33 0.76 2.82
N ILE A 99 -0.92 2.01 2.65
CA ILE A 99 -0.52 2.53 1.33
C ILE A 99 0.65 1.74 0.72
N CYS A 100 1.64 1.32 1.52
CA CYS A 100 2.75 0.49 1.03
C CYS A 100 2.33 -0.92 0.61
N ARG A 101 1.19 -1.42 1.13
CA ARG A 101 0.62 -2.72 0.76
C ARG A 101 -0.19 -2.60 -0.52
N THR A 102 -0.93 -1.51 -0.68
CA THR A 102 -1.91 -1.34 -1.75
C THR A 102 -1.36 -0.65 -3.00
N HIS A 103 -0.39 0.26 -2.90
CA HIS A 103 0.04 1.16 -3.99
C HIS A 103 0.50 0.45 -5.29
N GLY A 104 0.98 -0.79 -5.19
CA GLY A 104 1.34 -1.60 -6.36
C GLY A 104 0.14 -2.12 -7.16
N TYR A 105 -1.04 -2.14 -6.56
CA TYR A 105 -2.25 -2.78 -7.09
C TYR A 105 -3.25 -1.75 -7.62
N PRO A 106 -4.29 -2.19 -8.34
CA PRO A 106 -5.31 -1.31 -8.92
C PRO A 106 -6.07 -0.58 -7.82
N ILE A 107 -5.88 0.72 -7.72
CA ILE A 107 -6.53 1.60 -6.74
C ILE A 107 -7.44 2.58 -7.47
N LEU A 108 -8.70 2.67 -7.05
CA LEU A 108 -9.60 3.74 -7.47
C LEU A 108 -9.17 5.04 -6.81
N SER A 109 -9.02 6.08 -7.62
CA SER A 109 -8.70 7.43 -7.20
C SER A 109 -9.61 8.42 -7.93
N GLU A 110 -10.01 9.47 -7.24
CA GLU A 110 -10.79 10.56 -7.81
C GLU A 110 -9.90 11.80 -7.92
N TYR A 111 -9.87 12.41 -9.10
CA TYR A 111 -9.18 13.66 -9.35
C TYR A 111 -10.08 14.58 -10.18
N ASN A 112 -10.33 15.78 -9.68
CA ASN A 112 -11.24 16.77 -10.30
C ASN A 112 -12.63 16.19 -10.67
N GLY A 113 -13.20 15.34 -9.82
CA GLY A 113 -14.49 14.68 -10.07
C GLY A 113 -14.44 13.51 -11.06
N HIS A 114 -13.26 13.18 -11.59
CA HIS A 114 -13.07 12.04 -12.48
C HIS A 114 -12.44 10.87 -11.73
N GLN A 115 -13.10 9.72 -11.80
CA GLN A 115 -12.56 8.48 -11.27
C GLN A 115 -11.58 7.85 -12.25
N SER A 116 -10.44 7.40 -11.72
CA SER A 116 -9.40 6.69 -12.44
C SER A 116 -8.87 5.53 -11.60
N VAL A 117 -8.35 4.50 -12.27
CA VAL A 117 -7.69 3.38 -11.59
C VAL A 117 -6.20 3.48 -11.83
N GLY A 118 -5.44 3.71 -10.76
CA GLY A 118 -3.97 3.76 -10.78
C GLY A 118 -3.36 2.47 -10.28
N TYR A 119 -2.19 2.11 -10.81
CA TYR A 119 -1.34 1.02 -10.31
C TYR A 119 0.10 1.26 -10.72
N CYS A 120 1.04 0.48 -10.16
CA CYS A 120 2.46 0.60 -10.49
C CYS A 120 2.71 0.40 -11.99
N HIS A 121 3.50 1.27 -12.61
CA HIS A 121 3.91 1.18 -14.03
C HIS A 121 4.68 -0.10 -14.41
N LYS A 122 5.18 -0.86 -13.41
CA LYS A 122 5.80 -2.18 -13.62
C LYS A 122 4.80 -3.34 -13.55
N ASN A 123 3.59 -3.10 -13.06
CA ASN A 123 2.51 -4.09 -13.01
C ASN A 123 1.51 -3.84 -14.15
N PHE A 124 0.77 -4.88 -14.53
CA PHE A 124 -0.34 -4.82 -15.47
C PHE A 124 0.00 -4.31 -16.88
N LYS A 125 1.29 -4.32 -17.28
CA LYS A 125 1.76 -3.79 -18.58
C LYS A 125 1.07 -4.38 -19.80
N GLU A 126 0.72 -5.66 -19.72
CA GLU A 126 0.13 -6.45 -20.81
C GLU A 126 -1.36 -6.72 -20.58
N LEU A 127 -1.97 -6.10 -19.57
CA LEU A 127 -3.37 -6.32 -19.22
C LEU A 127 -4.22 -5.13 -19.71
N SER A 128 -5.26 -5.41 -20.50
CA SER A 128 -6.15 -4.39 -21.07
C SER A 128 -7.22 -3.89 -20.10
N SER A 129 -7.57 -4.69 -19.09
CA SER A 129 -8.56 -4.33 -18.07
C SER A 129 -8.40 -5.16 -16.80
N VAL A 130 -8.76 -4.58 -15.66
CA VAL A 130 -8.84 -5.24 -14.35
C VAL A 130 -10.31 -5.41 -13.98
N SER A 131 -10.66 -6.58 -13.44
CA SER A 131 -12.00 -6.87 -12.94
C SER A 131 -12.40 -5.96 -11.75
N ALA A 132 -13.67 -5.57 -11.71
CA ALA A 132 -14.21 -4.64 -10.71
C ALA A 132 -13.96 -5.07 -9.27
N ASP A 133 -14.14 -6.37 -8.99
CA ASP A 133 -13.94 -7.00 -7.68
C ASP A 133 -12.48 -7.00 -7.21
N ARG A 134 -11.56 -6.47 -8.02
CA ARG A 134 -10.11 -6.42 -7.76
C ARG A 134 -9.55 -5.00 -7.81
N ILE A 135 -10.42 -4.00 -7.74
CA ILE A 135 -10.06 -2.60 -7.57
C ILE A 135 -10.14 -2.26 -6.08
N ILE A 136 -9.09 -1.65 -5.55
CA ILE A 136 -9.00 -1.16 -4.17
C ILE A 136 -9.59 0.24 -4.12
N GLU A 137 -10.66 0.44 -3.38
CA GLU A 137 -11.17 1.77 -3.08
C GLU A 137 -10.58 2.23 -1.74
N LEU A 138 -9.70 3.24 -1.79
CA LEU A 138 -9.10 3.82 -0.59
C LEU A 138 -9.97 4.93 0.04
N ALA A 139 -11.18 5.16 -0.48
CA ALA A 139 -12.16 6.05 0.12
C ALA A 139 -12.61 5.51 1.50
N PRO A 140 -12.69 6.37 2.51
CA PRO A 140 -11.57 6.54 3.41
C PRO A 140 -11.57 5.48 4.50
N LEU A 141 -10.40 5.33 5.11
CA LEU A 141 -10.20 5.00 6.53
C LEU A 141 -10.95 5.95 7.51
N LYS A 142 -12.11 6.52 7.10
CA LYS A 142 -13.08 7.28 7.89
C LYS A 142 -13.91 6.38 8.80
N ILE A 143 -13.83 5.06 8.63
CA ILE A 143 -14.56 4.10 9.45
C ILE A 143 -13.55 3.27 10.25
N PHE A 144 -12.89 3.91 11.21
CA PHE A 144 -12.32 3.18 12.35
C PHE A 144 -13.42 2.77 13.36
N LEU A 145 -14.72 3.00 13.08
CA LEU A 145 -15.80 2.88 14.08
C LEU A 145 -17.14 2.31 13.56
N GLY A 146 -17.17 1.36 12.61
CA GLY A 146 -18.45 0.68 12.34
C GLY A 146 -18.52 -0.11 11.05
N LYS A 147 -18.35 -1.43 11.18
CA LYS A 147 -18.59 -2.51 10.19
C LYS A 147 -18.05 -2.26 8.77
N PRO A 148 -17.17 -3.13 8.23
CA PRO A 148 -16.82 -3.07 6.81
C PRO A 148 -18.12 -3.23 6.01
N LYS A 149 -18.54 -2.15 5.32
CA LYS A 149 -19.58 -2.29 4.32
C LYS A 149 -18.98 -3.19 3.24
N LYS A 150 -19.67 -4.31 2.99
CA LYS A 150 -19.41 -5.19 1.85
C LYS A 150 -19.10 -4.32 0.63
N VAL A 151 -18.07 -4.71 -0.11
CA VAL A 151 -17.79 -4.22 -1.46
C VAL A 151 -19.06 -4.44 -2.29
N VAL A 152 -19.88 -3.39 -2.43
CA VAL A 152 -21.17 -3.44 -3.11
C VAL A 152 -21.04 -2.70 -4.42
N GLY A 153 -21.05 -3.48 -5.50
CA GLY A 153 -21.78 -3.17 -6.73
C GLY A 153 -21.64 -1.76 -7.28
N LEU A 154 -20.49 -1.43 -7.85
CA LEU A 154 -20.41 -0.40 -8.87
C LEU A 154 -20.53 -1.06 -10.24
N LYS A 155 -21.59 -0.71 -10.97
CA LYS A 155 -21.73 -0.95 -12.41
C LYS A 155 -20.53 -0.28 -13.10
N LEU A 156 -19.41 -0.97 -13.20
CA LEU A 156 -18.30 -0.53 -14.04
C LEU A 156 -18.77 -0.65 -15.49
N ARG A 157 -19.31 0.44 -16.01
CA ARG A 157 -19.17 0.72 -17.45
C ARG A 157 -17.70 0.48 -17.77
N ARG A 158 -17.40 -0.44 -18.69
CA ARG A 158 -16.05 -0.74 -19.20
C ARG A 158 -15.24 0.56 -19.29
N ILE A 159 -14.42 0.84 -18.28
CA ILE A 159 -13.53 2.00 -18.31
C ILE A 159 -12.38 1.55 -19.20
N ARG A 160 -12.49 1.87 -20.50
CA ARG A 160 -11.39 1.71 -21.44
C ARG A 160 -10.33 2.72 -21.01
N TYR A 161 -9.20 2.22 -20.58
CA TYR A 161 -8.03 3.05 -20.33
C TYR A 161 -7.48 3.49 -21.70
N SER A 162 -7.58 4.80 -22.01
CA SER A 162 -6.71 5.40 -23.02
C SER A 162 -5.38 5.72 -22.33
N LYS A 163 -4.30 5.10 -22.78
CA LYS A 163 -2.93 5.55 -22.46
C LYS A 163 -2.84 7.02 -22.86
N SER A 164 -2.72 7.93 -21.89
CA SER A 164 -2.18 9.25 -22.19
C SER A 164 -0.69 9.07 -22.41
N ALA A 165 -0.24 9.53 -23.58
CA ALA A 165 1.12 9.48 -24.09
C ALA A 165 2.15 10.11 -23.12
#